data_AF-A0A2V6IT22-F1
#
_entry.id   AF-A0A2V6IT22-F1
#
_cell.length_a   1.000
_cell.length_b   1.000
_cell.length_c   1.000
_cell.angle_alpha   90.00
_cell.angle_beta   90.00
_cell.angle_gamma   90.00
#
_symmetry.space_group_name_H-M   'P 1'
#
loop_
_entity.id
_entity.type
_entity.pdbx_description
1 polymer ?
#
loop_
_entity_poly.entity_id
_entity_poly.type
_entity_poly.pdbx_seq_one_letter_code
_entity_poly.pdbx_strand_id
1 'polypeptide(L)'
;MAILIDEKKRVLVQGITGREGRARTKLMREYGTNVVAGVTPGKAGQTVLGVPVFDTPQEAVKALGKIDISVLFVPAAGVKEAAVSAIDAGIKLTVLVPDRVPVWDAMEIAAAAKTNDARFLGPNTLGVLSPGKGVVGMIGGRAESARQWFKPGIPKGVGVISRSGGMASSTGYYLGQAGVRISTIAHIGGDAVLGIRIPDAALMFEADPLTEAIVIFGEIGSSQEEELAQLVRDRKVTKPVIAYIGGKAAREGTRFSHAGAIIEGGRGTHAGKVKALREAGATVVDAFGELPGAVVEILKEMKGQSLMSEADKNAVWNTGVTRIEPNRVAVRGYDIAELMGRASFGAAVYLILTSELPFPAVARLMDAILVSSIDHGATPPSALATGASLSAAVAAAILSINRHHGGAIEDCAHQLKAIADRATRESISIEEAATQTLADMRETGERMSGFGHRVHTKDPRTARLFELAREAGVDGVHMKAARAVEKSFVDAKKAVPINVDGAIGAILADL
;
A
#
# COMPACT_ATOMS: atom_id res chain seq x y z
N MET A 1 -21.83 15.39 -3.95
CA MET A 1 -20.69 16.29 -4.24
C MET A 1 -19.73 16.21 -3.08
N ALA A 2 -18.49 15.80 -3.29
CA ALA A 2 -17.52 15.80 -2.20
C ALA A 2 -17.37 17.20 -1.59
N ILE A 3 -17.18 17.29 -0.27
CA ILE A 3 -17.00 18.58 0.39
C ILE A 3 -15.55 19.03 0.29
N LEU A 4 -15.34 20.32 0.05
CA LEU A 4 -14.03 21.02 -0.03
C LEU A 4 -13.08 20.57 -1.15
N ILE A 5 -12.88 19.27 -1.39
CA ILE A 5 -11.96 18.71 -2.37
C ILE A 5 -12.62 17.64 -3.25
N ASP A 6 -12.38 17.75 -4.57
CA ASP A 6 -12.65 16.76 -5.60
C ASP A 6 -11.50 16.74 -6.63
N GLU A 7 -11.58 15.85 -7.63
CA GLU A 7 -10.56 15.66 -8.66
C GLU A 7 -10.39 16.84 -9.63
N LYS A 8 -11.37 17.77 -9.66
CA LYS A 8 -11.38 18.92 -10.57
C LYS A 8 -10.76 20.17 -9.94
N LYS A 9 -10.77 20.26 -8.60
CA LYS A 9 -10.23 21.41 -7.86
C LYS A 9 -8.74 21.60 -8.11
N ARG A 10 -8.36 22.82 -8.49
CA ARG A 10 -6.96 23.19 -8.72
C ARG A 10 -6.32 23.67 -7.43
N VAL A 11 -5.21 23.04 -7.03
CA VAL A 11 -4.55 23.26 -5.74
C VAL A 11 -3.20 23.95 -5.92
N LEU A 12 -2.97 25.00 -5.14
CA LEU A 12 -1.69 25.69 -4.99
C LEU A 12 -1.04 25.31 -3.65
N VAL A 13 0.28 25.11 -3.65
CA VAL A 13 1.05 24.75 -2.46
C VAL A 13 1.99 25.87 -2.06
N GLN A 14 1.75 26.51 -0.92
CA GLN A 14 2.68 27.50 -0.35
C GLN A 14 3.72 26.81 0.53
N GLY A 15 5.00 27.15 0.35
CA GLY A 15 6.13 26.47 0.99
C GLY A 15 6.57 25.19 0.27
N ILE A 16 6.26 25.06 -1.02
CA ILE A 16 6.50 23.85 -1.84
C ILE A 16 7.97 23.39 -1.87
N THR A 17 8.94 24.32 -1.81
CA THR A 17 10.37 23.98 -1.84
C THR A 17 10.88 23.50 -0.49
N GLY A 18 10.13 23.72 0.59
CA GLY A 18 10.44 23.25 1.94
C GLY A 18 10.25 21.74 2.08
N ARG A 19 10.85 21.14 3.11
CA ARG A 19 10.80 19.69 3.35
C ARG A 19 9.37 19.16 3.43
N GLU A 20 8.52 19.77 4.26
CA GLU A 20 7.12 19.35 4.41
C GLU A 20 6.33 19.62 3.12
N GLY A 21 6.44 20.83 2.55
CA GLY A 21 5.75 21.18 1.31
C GLY A 21 6.05 20.21 0.16
N ARG A 22 7.32 19.84 -0.03
CA ARG A 22 7.73 18.85 -1.04
C ARG A 22 7.17 17.46 -0.73
N ALA A 23 7.26 17.00 0.51
CA ALA A 23 6.76 15.68 0.91
C ALA A 23 5.23 15.58 0.75
N ARG A 24 4.47 16.61 1.12
CA ARG A 24 3.01 16.62 0.99
C ARG A 24 2.55 16.88 -0.43
N THR A 25 3.28 17.66 -1.22
CA THR A 25 3.04 17.76 -2.67
C THR A 25 3.18 16.39 -3.34
N LYS A 26 4.20 15.61 -2.97
CA LYS A 26 4.37 14.24 -3.47
C LYS A 26 3.14 13.38 -3.13
N LEU A 27 2.72 13.35 -1.86
CA LEU A 27 1.49 12.67 -1.43
C LEU A 27 0.27 13.08 -2.26
N MET A 28 0.01 14.38 -2.35
CA MET A 28 -1.18 14.91 -3.03
C MET A 28 -1.20 14.51 -4.52
N ARG A 29 -0.07 14.67 -5.23
CA ARG A 29 0.04 14.29 -6.65
C ARG A 29 -0.07 12.78 -6.85
N GLU A 30 0.63 12.00 -6.03
CA GLU A 30 0.58 10.53 -6.10
C GLU A 30 -0.81 9.98 -5.76
N TYR A 31 -1.60 10.68 -4.95
CA TYR A 31 -2.98 10.32 -4.65
C TYR A 31 -3.96 10.66 -5.78
N GLY A 32 -3.64 11.68 -6.58
CA GLY A 32 -4.46 12.13 -7.73
C GLY A 32 -4.97 13.58 -7.62
N THR A 33 -4.56 14.33 -6.59
CA THR A 33 -4.93 15.75 -6.45
C THR A 33 -4.29 16.59 -7.56
N ASN A 34 -5.09 17.47 -8.17
CA ASN A 34 -4.64 18.39 -9.22
C ASN A 34 -3.84 19.58 -8.65
N VAL A 35 -2.58 19.33 -8.30
CA VAL A 35 -1.64 20.37 -7.86
C VAL A 35 -1.06 21.09 -9.06
N VAL A 36 -1.38 22.38 -9.21
CA VAL A 36 -1.09 23.17 -10.41
C VAL A 36 0.01 24.22 -10.21
N ALA A 37 0.26 24.62 -8.97
CA ALA A 37 1.20 25.68 -8.66
C ALA A 37 1.87 25.46 -7.30
N GLY A 38 3.09 25.92 -7.20
CA GLY A 38 3.80 26.09 -5.95
C GLY A 38 4.15 27.56 -5.73
N VAL A 39 4.23 27.98 -4.48
CA VAL A 39 4.69 29.33 -4.11
C VAL A 39 5.81 29.21 -3.09
N THR A 40 6.91 29.89 -3.35
CA THR A 40 7.96 30.16 -2.37
C THR A 40 8.65 31.47 -2.76
N PRO A 41 8.57 32.52 -1.92
CA PRO A 41 9.20 33.80 -2.21
C PRO A 41 10.71 33.67 -2.49
N GLY A 42 11.17 34.34 -3.55
CA GLY A 42 12.55 34.31 -4.03
C GLY A 42 12.93 33.03 -4.77
N LYS A 43 11.96 32.22 -5.21
CA LYS A 43 12.17 30.93 -5.90
C LYS A 43 11.33 30.79 -7.17
N ALA A 44 10.73 31.87 -7.68
CA ALA A 44 10.05 31.85 -8.97
C ALA A 44 10.92 31.28 -10.11
N GLY A 45 10.28 30.59 -11.05
CA GLY A 45 10.94 29.95 -12.20
C GLY A 45 11.49 28.56 -11.91
N GLN A 46 11.51 28.12 -10.65
CA GLN A 46 11.83 26.73 -10.31
C GLN A 46 10.66 25.79 -10.62
N THR A 47 10.98 24.49 -10.63
CA THR A 47 9.98 23.42 -10.72
C THR A 47 10.22 22.42 -9.60
N VAL A 48 9.18 22.07 -8.83
CA VAL A 48 9.24 21.04 -7.79
C VAL A 48 8.28 19.92 -8.15
N LEU A 49 8.80 18.70 -8.33
CA LEU A 49 8.00 17.54 -8.73
C LEU A 49 7.15 17.83 -9.97
N GLY A 50 7.68 18.55 -10.97
CA GLY A 50 6.93 18.92 -12.17
C GLY A 50 5.88 20.03 -11.99
N VAL A 51 5.82 20.66 -10.81
CA VAL A 51 4.92 21.80 -10.52
C VAL A 51 5.71 23.12 -10.59
N PRO A 52 5.25 24.12 -11.37
CA PRO A 52 5.93 25.42 -11.47
C PRO A 52 5.84 26.20 -10.15
N VAL A 53 6.92 26.90 -9.80
CA VAL A 53 7.02 27.71 -8.59
C VAL A 53 6.97 29.20 -8.94
N PHE A 54 6.17 29.95 -8.19
CA PHE A 54 5.99 31.41 -8.27
C PHE A 54 6.42 32.08 -6.97
N ASP A 55 6.65 33.39 -7.00
CA ASP A 55 6.98 34.14 -5.77
C ASP A 55 5.73 34.45 -4.96
N THR A 56 4.57 34.64 -5.62
CA THR A 56 3.30 34.97 -4.98
C THR A 56 2.10 34.16 -5.52
N PRO A 57 1.03 33.99 -4.73
CA PRO A 57 -0.23 33.41 -5.23
C PRO A 57 -0.85 34.22 -6.38
N GLN A 58 -0.71 35.55 -6.38
CA GLN A 58 -1.23 36.45 -7.40
C GLN A 58 -0.58 36.17 -8.76
N GLU A 59 0.74 35.97 -8.80
CA GLU A 59 1.46 35.57 -10.00
C GLU A 59 0.96 34.22 -10.54
N ALA A 60 0.80 33.23 -9.64
CA ALA A 60 0.30 31.92 -10.02
C ALA A 60 -1.11 31.99 -10.61
N VAL A 61 -2.03 32.74 -9.99
CA VAL A 61 -3.40 32.95 -10.49
C VAL A 61 -3.38 33.72 -11.81
N LYS A 62 -2.54 34.75 -11.96
CA LYS A 62 -2.40 35.51 -13.21
C LYS A 62 -1.91 34.62 -14.35
N ALA A 63 -0.94 33.74 -14.08
CA ALA A 63 -0.33 32.89 -15.10
C ALA A 63 -1.21 31.68 -15.45
N LEU A 64 -1.88 31.08 -14.47
CA LEU A 64 -2.57 29.80 -14.62
C LEU A 64 -4.10 29.91 -14.61
N GLY A 65 -4.65 31.09 -14.33
CA GLY A 65 -6.08 31.33 -14.14
C GLY A 65 -6.57 30.89 -12.76
N LYS A 66 -7.87 30.60 -12.65
CA LYS A 66 -8.54 30.28 -11.39
C LYS A 66 -7.86 29.12 -10.64
N ILE A 67 -7.54 29.33 -9.37
CA ILE A 67 -7.08 28.31 -8.42
C ILE A 67 -8.11 28.23 -7.30
N ASP A 68 -8.55 27.02 -6.94
CA ASP A 68 -9.64 26.82 -5.99
C ASP A 68 -9.17 26.78 -4.53
N ILE A 69 -7.99 26.19 -4.29
CA ILE A 69 -7.49 25.89 -2.94
C ILE A 69 -6.01 26.27 -2.82
N SER A 70 -5.63 26.88 -1.70
CA SER A 70 -4.23 27.10 -1.32
C SER A 70 -3.92 26.36 -0.02
N VAL A 71 -3.00 25.41 -0.05
CA VAL A 71 -2.54 24.68 1.15
C VAL A 71 -1.18 25.20 1.60
N LEU A 72 -1.07 25.50 2.89
CA LEU A 72 0.06 26.21 3.46
C LEU A 72 0.95 25.24 4.25
N PHE A 73 2.18 25.02 3.79
CA PHE A 73 3.23 24.30 4.52
C PHE A 73 4.39 25.25 4.87
N VAL A 74 4.03 26.39 5.46
CA VAL A 74 4.97 27.44 5.92
C VAL A 74 5.11 27.38 7.44
N PRO A 75 6.15 27.98 8.04
CA PRO A 75 6.23 28.11 9.51
C PRO A 75 5.04 28.89 10.07
N ALA A 76 4.64 28.61 11.32
CA ALA A 76 3.48 29.23 11.98
C ALA A 76 3.51 30.77 11.93
N ALA A 77 4.69 31.37 12.15
CA ALA A 77 4.90 32.81 12.11
C ALA A 77 4.69 33.47 10.74
N GLY A 78 4.64 32.70 9.65
CA GLY A 78 4.38 33.20 8.29
C GLY A 78 3.03 32.77 7.72
N VAL A 79 2.17 32.14 8.53
CA VAL A 79 0.86 31.63 8.07
C VAL A 79 -0.08 32.77 7.70
N LYS A 80 -0.05 33.87 8.45
CA LYS A 80 -0.92 35.02 8.18
C LYS A 80 -0.66 35.60 6.80
N GLU A 81 0.58 35.98 6.53
CA GLU A 81 0.96 36.63 5.27
C GLU A 81 0.65 35.70 4.09
N ALA A 82 0.97 34.42 4.23
CA ALA A 82 0.66 33.41 3.21
C ALA A 82 -0.86 33.24 2.98
N ALA A 83 -1.66 33.18 4.04
CA ALA A 83 -3.10 32.96 3.94
C ALA A 83 -3.81 34.19 3.36
N VAL A 84 -3.51 35.39 3.87
CA VAL A 84 -4.07 36.65 3.39
C VAL A 84 -3.69 36.87 1.93
N SER A 85 -2.43 36.65 1.55
CA SER A 85 -1.99 36.77 0.16
C SER A 85 -2.74 35.82 -0.79
N ALA A 86 -3.01 34.58 -0.38
CA ALA A 86 -3.82 33.65 -1.17
C ALA A 86 -5.28 34.11 -1.30
N ILE A 87 -5.86 34.64 -0.22
CA ILE A 87 -7.24 35.16 -0.21
C ILE A 87 -7.34 36.37 -1.14
N ASP A 88 -6.40 37.31 -1.06
CA ASP A 88 -6.34 38.51 -1.90
C ASP A 88 -6.11 38.17 -3.38
N ALA A 89 -5.46 37.04 -3.68
CA ALA A 89 -5.36 36.50 -5.03
C ALA A 89 -6.68 35.88 -5.56
N GLY A 90 -7.75 35.90 -4.76
CA GLY A 90 -9.08 35.38 -5.12
C GLY A 90 -9.28 33.89 -4.84
N ILE A 91 -8.38 33.22 -4.11
CA ILE A 91 -8.50 31.80 -3.76
C ILE A 91 -9.50 31.65 -2.61
N LYS A 92 -10.56 30.87 -2.85
CA LYS A 92 -11.73 30.79 -1.96
C LYS A 92 -11.60 29.85 -0.77
N LEU A 93 -10.60 28.96 -0.77
CA LEU A 93 -10.31 28.08 0.35
C LEU A 93 -8.80 28.05 0.65
N THR A 94 -8.42 28.38 1.88
CA THR A 94 -7.06 28.15 2.38
C THR A 94 -7.03 26.99 3.40
N VAL A 95 -5.97 26.18 3.39
CA VAL A 95 -5.80 25.05 4.31
C VAL A 95 -4.53 25.27 5.14
N LEU A 96 -4.72 25.54 6.43
CA LEU A 96 -3.70 26.02 7.35
C LEU A 96 -3.16 24.85 8.17
N VAL A 97 -2.18 24.16 7.61
CA VAL A 97 -1.55 23.00 8.26
C VAL A 97 -0.75 23.33 9.53
N PRO A 98 -0.04 24.46 9.64
CA PRO A 98 0.84 24.68 10.78
C PRO A 98 0.10 24.72 12.11
N ASP A 99 0.74 24.13 13.12
CA ASP A 99 0.33 24.18 14.52
C ASP A 99 0.90 25.43 15.21
N ARG A 100 0.26 25.85 16.31
CA ARG A 100 0.65 27.02 17.13
C ARG A 100 0.66 28.32 16.35
N VAL A 101 -0.34 28.53 15.49
CA VAL A 101 -0.55 29.83 14.87
C VAL A 101 -0.98 30.82 15.97
N PRO A 102 -0.37 32.00 16.06
CA PRO A 102 -0.79 33.01 17.04
C PRO A 102 -2.29 33.33 16.89
N VAL A 103 -3.00 33.44 18.02
CA VAL A 103 -4.45 33.67 18.02
C VAL A 103 -4.83 34.94 17.24
N TRP A 104 -4.06 36.01 17.41
CA TRP A 104 -4.25 37.28 16.67
C TRP A 104 -4.10 37.11 15.16
N ASP A 105 -3.10 36.34 14.72
CA ASP A 105 -2.90 36.05 13.30
C ASP A 105 -4.09 35.24 12.74
N ALA A 106 -4.58 34.25 13.48
CA ALA A 106 -5.76 33.49 13.07
C ALA A 106 -7.02 34.38 13.00
N MET A 107 -7.18 35.35 13.91
CA MET A 107 -8.28 36.33 13.87
C MET A 107 -8.19 37.26 12.65
N GLU A 108 -6.99 37.73 12.30
CA GLU A 108 -6.75 38.55 11.11
C GLU A 108 -7.04 37.77 9.83
N ILE A 109 -6.63 36.49 9.76
CA ILE A 109 -6.98 35.59 8.64
C ILE A 109 -8.50 35.42 8.55
N ALA A 110 -9.19 35.23 9.68
CA ALA A 110 -10.64 35.09 9.71
C ALA A 110 -11.36 36.37 9.22
N ALA A 111 -10.86 37.54 9.60
CA ALA A 111 -11.37 38.82 9.12
C ALA A 111 -11.16 38.97 7.61
N ALA A 112 -9.96 38.65 7.11
CA ALA A 112 -9.65 38.69 5.67
C ALA A 112 -10.51 37.72 4.87
N ALA A 113 -10.71 36.50 5.36
CA ALA A 113 -11.55 35.48 4.73
C ALA A 113 -13.01 35.96 4.64
N LYS A 114 -13.55 36.54 5.72
CA LYS A 114 -14.91 37.08 5.75
C LYS A 114 -15.09 38.23 4.74
N THR A 115 -14.17 39.19 4.71
CA THR A 115 -14.23 40.34 3.79
C THR A 115 -14.19 39.92 2.32
N ASN A 116 -13.50 38.82 2.02
CA ASN A 116 -13.32 38.34 0.64
C ASN A 116 -14.26 37.18 0.25
N ASP A 117 -15.27 36.87 1.07
CA ASP A 117 -16.16 35.71 0.88
C ASP A 117 -15.35 34.42 0.59
N ALA A 118 -14.35 34.18 1.43
CA ALA A 118 -13.48 33.01 1.41
C ALA A 118 -13.61 32.23 2.71
N ARG A 119 -13.03 31.02 2.74
CA ARG A 119 -13.03 30.13 3.90
C ARG A 119 -11.62 29.63 4.17
N PHE A 120 -11.40 29.17 5.39
CA PHE A 120 -10.17 28.47 5.73
C PHE A 120 -10.42 27.24 6.59
N LEU A 121 -9.60 26.21 6.43
CA LEU A 121 -9.61 24.98 7.23
C LEU A 121 -8.38 24.96 8.15
N GLY A 122 -8.57 24.70 9.44
CA GLY A 122 -7.53 24.88 10.46
C GLY A 122 -7.62 26.23 11.20
N PRO A 123 -6.54 26.68 11.86
CA PRO A 123 -5.17 26.14 11.81
C PRO A 123 -4.99 24.78 12.46
N ASN A 124 -3.76 24.25 12.45
CA ASN A 124 -3.43 22.95 13.00
C ASN A 124 -4.27 21.81 12.39
N THR A 125 -4.47 21.87 11.07
CA THR A 125 -5.19 20.83 10.34
C THR A 125 -4.25 19.88 9.59
N LEU A 126 -4.70 18.64 9.40
CA LEU A 126 -4.09 17.70 8.45
C LEU A 126 -4.71 17.87 7.07
N GLY A 127 -5.75 18.70 6.95
CA GLY A 127 -6.48 19.03 5.75
C GLY A 127 -7.75 18.19 5.57
N VAL A 128 -8.02 17.85 4.32
CA VAL A 128 -9.26 17.18 3.89
C VAL A 128 -8.95 16.13 2.83
N LEU A 129 -9.68 15.00 2.89
CA LEU A 129 -9.53 13.89 1.95
C LEU A 129 -10.89 13.38 1.52
N SER A 130 -11.14 13.34 0.21
CA SER A 130 -12.28 12.68 -0.40
C SER A 130 -11.78 11.43 -1.13
N PRO A 131 -12.08 10.21 -0.65
CA PRO A 131 -11.42 9.03 -1.16
C PRO A 131 -11.70 8.81 -2.65
N GLY A 132 -10.64 8.48 -3.40
CA GLY A 132 -10.70 8.34 -4.86
C GLY A 132 -10.80 9.66 -5.65
N LYS A 133 -10.88 10.83 -4.98
CA LYS A 133 -11.01 12.13 -5.63
C LYS A 133 -9.84 13.07 -5.37
N GLY A 134 -9.40 13.17 -4.12
CA GLY A 134 -8.28 14.04 -3.79
C GLY A 134 -8.00 14.13 -2.30
N VAL A 135 -6.76 14.50 -1.98
CA VAL A 135 -6.31 14.89 -0.65
C VAL A 135 -5.63 16.26 -0.72
N VAL A 136 -5.99 17.15 0.19
CA VAL A 136 -5.27 18.41 0.42
C VAL A 136 -4.75 18.35 1.85
N GLY A 137 -3.43 18.46 2.02
CA GLY A 137 -2.79 18.28 3.32
C GLY A 137 -2.06 16.94 3.43
N MET A 138 -2.27 16.20 4.52
CA MET A 138 -1.50 15.01 4.87
C MET A 138 -2.28 13.85 5.49
N ILE A 139 -3.62 13.86 5.41
CA ILE A 139 -4.46 12.73 5.86
C ILE A 139 -4.02 11.44 5.15
N GLY A 140 -3.81 10.37 5.92
CA GLY A 140 -3.33 9.07 5.43
C GLY A 140 -1.81 8.94 5.25
N GLY A 141 -1.04 10.03 5.43
CA GLY A 141 0.43 10.02 5.46
C GLY A 141 1.12 9.83 4.10
N ARG A 142 0.78 8.77 3.36
CA ARG A 142 1.27 8.43 2.00
C ARG A 142 0.10 8.00 1.12
N ALA A 143 0.25 8.15 -0.20
CA ALA A 143 -0.85 7.92 -1.14
C ALA A 143 -1.32 6.45 -1.13
N GLU A 144 -0.38 5.50 -1.01
CA GLU A 144 -0.64 4.07 -0.87
C GLU A 144 -1.49 3.76 0.36
N SER A 145 -1.03 4.17 1.55
CA SER A 145 -1.76 3.96 2.81
C SER A 145 -3.13 4.62 2.80
N ALA A 146 -3.23 5.85 2.27
CA ALA A 146 -4.51 6.53 2.14
C ALA A 146 -5.52 5.77 1.25
N ARG A 147 -5.07 5.19 0.13
CA ARG A 147 -5.92 4.34 -0.74
C ARG A 147 -6.28 3.01 -0.08
N GLN A 148 -5.35 2.46 0.69
CA GLN A 148 -5.58 1.21 1.41
C GLN A 148 -6.63 1.39 2.52
N TRP A 149 -6.51 2.46 3.31
CA TRP A 149 -7.34 2.68 4.50
C TRP A 149 -8.69 3.29 4.18
N PHE A 150 -8.75 4.29 3.29
CA PHE A 150 -9.97 5.05 3.06
C PHE A 150 -10.70 4.54 1.83
N LYS A 151 -11.80 3.81 2.05
CA LYS A 151 -12.60 3.23 0.99
C LYS A 151 -13.62 4.24 0.46
N PRO A 152 -13.72 4.44 -0.86
CA PRO A 152 -14.63 5.44 -1.43
C PRO A 152 -16.09 5.06 -1.24
N GLY A 153 -16.94 6.07 -1.04
CA GLY A 153 -18.39 5.93 -1.07
C GLY A 153 -18.89 5.43 -2.43
N ILE A 154 -19.57 4.28 -2.45
CA ILE A 154 -20.16 3.68 -3.66
C ILE A 154 -21.55 3.12 -3.33
N PRO A 155 -22.65 3.79 -3.71
CA PRO A 155 -22.73 5.17 -4.23
C PRO A 155 -22.57 6.22 -3.13
N LYS A 156 -22.74 5.85 -1.85
CA LYS A 156 -22.65 6.75 -0.70
C LYS A 156 -21.63 6.25 0.32
N GLY A 157 -21.27 7.13 1.24
CA GLY A 157 -20.37 6.86 2.35
C GLY A 157 -20.75 7.69 3.56
N VAL A 158 -19.97 7.58 4.62
CA VAL A 158 -20.07 8.45 5.79
C VAL A 158 -19.09 9.61 5.70
N GLY A 159 -19.51 10.77 6.17
CA GLY A 159 -18.66 11.95 6.33
C GLY A 159 -17.96 11.90 7.68
N VAL A 160 -16.66 12.15 7.73
CA VAL A 160 -15.89 12.13 8.99
C VAL A 160 -15.45 13.55 9.32
N ILE A 161 -15.79 14.04 10.51
CA ILE A 161 -15.28 15.28 11.10
C ILE A 161 -14.38 14.91 12.28
N SER A 162 -13.20 15.50 12.36
CA SER A 162 -12.33 15.34 13.53
C SER A 162 -11.73 16.67 13.96
N ARG A 163 -11.53 16.83 15.27
CA ARG A 163 -10.67 17.87 15.87
C ARG A 163 -9.20 17.47 16.01
N SER A 164 -8.92 16.17 16.02
CA SER A 164 -7.59 15.61 16.19
C SER A 164 -7.08 15.02 14.88
N GLY A 165 -5.85 15.36 14.50
CA GLY A 165 -5.26 14.94 13.24
C GLY A 165 -5.08 13.42 13.16
N GLY A 166 -4.43 12.84 14.17
CA GLY A 166 -4.26 11.39 14.26
C GLY A 166 -5.60 10.67 14.21
N MET A 167 -6.58 11.16 14.96
CA MET A 167 -7.91 10.56 15.01
C MET A 167 -8.72 10.74 13.74
N ALA A 168 -8.43 11.75 12.90
CA ALA A 168 -9.04 11.85 11.57
C ALA A 168 -8.66 10.64 10.71
N SER A 169 -7.37 10.27 10.69
CA SER A 169 -6.89 9.12 9.95
C SER A 169 -7.31 7.80 10.62
N SER A 170 -7.22 7.69 11.95
CA SER A 170 -7.62 6.48 12.67
C SER A 170 -9.12 6.19 12.54
N THR A 171 -9.98 7.20 12.62
CA THR A 171 -11.43 7.04 12.42
C THR A 171 -11.72 6.50 11.02
N GLY A 172 -11.12 7.11 9.98
CA GLY A 172 -11.26 6.61 8.62
C GLY A 172 -10.73 5.18 8.44
N TYR A 173 -9.60 4.84 9.07
CA TYR A 173 -9.03 3.50 9.04
C TYR A 173 -9.96 2.46 9.67
N TYR A 174 -10.42 2.67 10.91
CA TYR A 174 -11.25 1.69 11.61
C TYR A 174 -12.65 1.55 11.00
N LEU A 175 -13.21 2.64 10.46
CA LEU A 175 -14.42 2.56 9.63
C LEU A 175 -14.18 1.68 8.41
N GLY A 176 -13.09 1.91 7.67
CA GLY A 176 -12.71 1.08 6.53
C GLY A 176 -12.53 -0.40 6.88
N GLN A 177 -11.90 -0.71 8.02
CA GLN A 177 -11.76 -2.09 8.52
C GLN A 177 -13.10 -2.73 8.89
N ALA A 178 -14.05 -1.96 9.42
CA ALA A 178 -15.42 -2.41 9.67
C ALA A 178 -16.27 -2.54 8.40
N GLY A 179 -15.69 -2.29 7.22
CA GLY A 179 -16.39 -2.32 5.94
C GLY A 179 -17.23 -1.08 5.68
N VAL A 180 -17.00 0.04 6.37
CA VAL A 180 -17.70 1.31 6.11
C VAL A 180 -16.97 2.10 5.03
N ARG A 181 -17.73 2.65 4.07
CA ARG A 181 -17.27 3.53 3.00
C ARG A 181 -17.32 4.99 3.44
N ILE A 182 -16.45 5.81 2.89
CA ILE A 182 -16.23 7.20 3.31
C ILE A 182 -16.50 8.15 2.14
N SER A 183 -17.27 9.21 2.38
CA SER A 183 -17.50 10.30 1.41
C SER A 183 -16.35 11.31 1.43
N THR A 184 -16.09 11.91 2.59
CA THR A 184 -14.98 12.83 2.86
C THR A 184 -14.57 12.77 4.33
N ILE A 185 -13.28 12.94 4.62
CA ILE A 185 -12.72 13.15 5.95
C ILE A 185 -12.21 14.59 6.04
N ALA A 186 -12.73 15.37 6.99
CA ALA A 186 -12.32 16.74 7.26
C ALA A 186 -11.73 16.84 8.68
N HIS A 187 -10.44 17.18 8.77
CA HIS A 187 -9.83 17.57 10.03
C HIS A 187 -10.02 19.08 10.20
N ILE A 188 -10.83 19.52 11.15
CA ILE A 188 -11.16 20.95 11.29
C ILE A 188 -10.04 21.78 11.93
N GLY A 189 -9.18 21.14 12.72
CA GLY A 189 -8.09 21.77 13.44
C GLY A 189 -8.27 21.75 14.96
N GLY A 190 -7.14 21.83 15.67
CA GLY A 190 -7.07 21.81 17.14
C GLY A 190 -6.96 23.19 17.81
N ASP A 191 -6.78 24.25 17.03
CA ASP A 191 -6.53 25.59 17.54
C ASP A 191 -7.83 26.31 17.99
N ALA A 192 -7.69 27.41 18.73
CA ALA A 192 -8.81 28.11 19.35
C ALA A 192 -9.68 28.90 18.35
N VAL A 193 -9.06 29.48 17.32
CA VAL A 193 -9.73 30.24 16.26
C VAL A 193 -9.69 29.43 14.99
N LEU A 194 -10.83 28.87 14.61
CA LEU A 194 -10.98 28.01 13.44
C LEU A 194 -11.87 28.67 12.39
N GLY A 195 -11.61 28.39 11.12
CA GLY A 195 -12.43 28.86 10.01
C GLY A 195 -13.67 27.99 9.82
N ILE A 196 -13.48 26.78 9.29
CA ILE A 196 -14.53 25.76 9.21
C ILE A 196 -14.57 24.98 10.51
N ARG A 197 -15.69 25.06 11.24
CA ARG A 197 -15.92 24.37 12.51
C ARG A 197 -16.75 23.09 12.31
N ILE A 198 -16.92 22.28 13.35
CA ILE A 198 -17.79 21.07 13.32
C ILE A 198 -19.19 21.38 12.78
N PRO A 199 -19.95 22.36 13.30
CA PRO A 199 -21.30 22.65 12.79
C PRO A 199 -21.29 23.06 11.31
N ASP A 200 -20.27 23.79 10.86
CA ASP A 200 -20.13 24.23 9.46
C ASP A 200 -19.87 23.02 8.54
N ALA A 201 -18.94 22.15 8.92
CA ALA A 201 -18.66 20.91 8.19
C ALA A 201 -19.87 19.97 8.17
N ALA A 202 -20.62 19.88 9.27
CA ALA A 202 -21.85 19.09 9.34
C ALA A 202 -22.92 19.59 8.35
N LEU A 203 -23.09 20.92 8.20
CA LEU A 203 -23.98 21.48 7.18
C LEU A 203 -23.49 21.20 5.75
N MET A 204 -22.17 21.19 5.52
CA MET A 204 -21.63 20.77 4.22
C MET A 204 -21.92 19.29 3.94
N PHE A 205 -21.79 18.43 4.96
CA PHE A 205 -22.12 17.02 4.85
C PHE A 205 -23.61 16.77 4.68
N GLU A 206 -24.49 17.54 5.34
CA GLU A 206 -25.94 17.52 5.10
C GLU A 206 -26.24 17.78 3.63
N ALA A 207 -25.62 18.82 3.05
CA ALA A 207 -25.81 19.19 1.64
C ALA A 207 -25.19 18.18 0.64
N ASP A 208 -24.26 17.33 1.06
CA ASP A 208 -23.62 16.36 0.16
C ASP A 208 -24.48 15.11 -0.06
N PRO A 209 -25.01 14.85 -1.26
CA PRO A 209 -25.81 13.64 -1.54
C PRO A 209 -25.02 12.32 -1.42
N LEU A 210 -23.69 12.35 -1.41
CA LEU A 210 -22.84 11.16 -1.22
C LEU A 210 -22.68 10.80 0.26
N THR A 211 -23.07 11.68 1.17
CA THR A 211 -22.97 11.43 2.61
C THR A 211 -24.30 10.90 3.15
N GLU A 212 -24.29 9.71 3.75
CA GLU A 212 -25.45 9.09 4.42
C GLU A 212 -25.53 9.43 5.91
N ALA A 213 -24.38 9.46 6.59
CA ALA A 213 -24.28 9.73 8.01
C ALA A 213 -23.01 10.53 8.32
N ILE A 214 -23.01 11.22 9.45
CA ILE A 214 -21.90 12.08 9.90
C ILE A 214 -21.27 11.44 11.14
N VAL A 215 -19.98 11.13 11.03
CA VAL A 215 -19.18 10.54 12.10
C VAL A 215 -18.23 11.58 12.66
N ILE A 216 -18.19 11.71 13.99
CA ILE A 216 -17.47 12.79 14.66
C ILE A 216 -16.51 12.25 15.71
N PHE A 217 -15.25 12.65 15.57
CA PHE A 217 -14.30 12.64 16.68
C PHE A 217 -14.23 14.05 17.28
N GLY A 218 -14.97 14.25 18.36
CA GLY A 218 -14.97 15.48 19.16
C GLY A 218 -13.98 15.39 20.32
N GLU A 219 -13.83 16.49 21.04
CA GLU A 219 -12.97 16.61 22.22
C GLU A 219 -13.58 17.61 23.20
N ILE A 220 -13.15 17.64 24.46
CA ILE A 220 -13.46 18.72 25.39
C ILE A 220 -13.01 20.10 24.88
N GLY A 221 -13.62 21.15 25.42
CA GLY A 221 -13.32 22.56 25.15
C GLY A 221 -14.04 23.12 23.92
N SER A 222 -14.36 24.42 23.92
CA SER A 222 -15.28 25.10 22.97
C SER A 222 -16.72 24.53 22.93
N SER A 223 -17.62 25.19 22.20
CA SER A 223 -19.05 24.86 22.10
C SER A 223 -19.48 24.14 20.81
N GLN A 224 -18.54 23.72 19.96
CA GLN A 224 -18.85 23.28 18.59
C GLN A 224 -19.82 22.09 18.52
N GLU A 225 -19.66 21.09 19.39
CA GLU A 225 -20.52 19.91 19.45
C GLU A 225 -21.91 20.24 20.00
N GLU A 226 -22.01 21.21 20.92
CA GLU A 226 -23.28 21.70 21.45
C GLU A 226 -24.05 22.53 20.39
N GLU A 227 -23.33 23.31 19.59
CA GLU A 227 -23.87 24.03 18.43
C GLU A 227 -24.36 23.05 17.36
N LEU A 228 -23.61 21.98 17.09
CA LEU A 228 -24.09 20.91 16.21
C LEU A 228 -25.36 20.26 16.77
N ALA A 229 -25.40 19.96 18.07
CA ALA A 229 -26.60 19.41 18.71
C ALA A 229 -27.82 20.34 18.51
N GLN A 230 -27.61 21.66 18.52
CA GLN A 230 -28.67 22.62 18.19
C GLN A 230 -29.11 22.50 16.72
N LEU A 231 -28.19 22.37 15.77
CA LEU A 231 -28.53 22.18 14.36
C LEU A 231 -29.35 20.89 14.11
N VAL A 232 -29.04 19.82 14.85
CA VAL A 232 -29.81 18.56 14.81
C VAL A 232 -31.22 18.78 15.37
N ARG A 233 -31.36 19.44 16.53
CA ARG A 233 -32.67 19.80 17.12
C ARG A 233 -33.50 20.68 16.18
N ASP A 234 -32.86 21.65 15.54
CA ASP A 234 -33.49 22.58 14.59
C ASP A 234 -33.79 21.93 13.22
N ARG A 235 -33.52 20.62 13.05
CA ARG A 235 -33.69 19.87 11.79
C ARG A 235 -32.90 20.46 10.62
N LYS A 236 -31.84 21.21 10.88
CA LYS A 236 -30.91 21.72 9.87
C LYS A 236 -29.84 20.69 9.49
N VAL A 237 -29.56 19.76 10.39
CA VAL A 237 -28.81 18.54 10.11
C VAL A 237 -29.77 17.39 10.36
N THR A 238 -30.15 16.68 9.30
CA THR A 238 -31.14 15.59 9.37
C THR A 238 -30.50 14.22 9.22
N LYS A 239 -29.29 14.16 8.66
CA LYS A 239 -28.50 12.93 8.61
C LYS A 239 -28.12 12.47 10.03
N PRO A 240 -28.07 11.16 10.29
CA PRO A 240 -27.65 10.64 11.58
C PRO A 240 -26.25 11.11 11.94
N VAL A 241 -26.08 11.46 13.20
CA VAL A 241 -24.80 11.84 13.79
C VAL A 241 -24.35 10.74 14.76
N ILE A 242 -23.15 10.21 14.54
CA ILE A 242 -22.50 9.24 15.42
C ILE A 242 -21.20 9.86 15.92
N ALA A 243 -21.01 9.96 17.22
CA ALA A 243 -19.90 10.71 17.81
C ALA A 243 -19.18 9.95 18.92
N TYR A 244 -17.89 10.23 19.05
CA TYR A 244 -17.10 9.98 20.25
C TYR A 244 -16.52 11.32 20.74
N ILE A 245 -16.56 11.56 22.04
CA ILE A 245 -16.03 12.79 22.67
C ILE A 245 -14.81 12.42 23.51
N GLY A 246 -13.62 12.84 23.07
CA GLY A 246 -12.38 12.67 23.82
C GLY A 246 -12.33 13.53 25.09
N GLY A 247 -11.49 13.14 26.05
CA GLY A 247 -11.21 13.93 27.26
C GLY A 247 -12.09 13.62 28.48
N LYS A 248 -12.78 12.47 28.52
CA LYS A 248 -13.60 12.04 29.68
C LYS A 248 -12.86 12.05 31.02
N ALA A 249 -11.57 11.71 31.02
CA ALA A 249 -10.72 11.66 32.22
C ALA A 249 -10.07 13.00 32.58
N ALA A 250 -10.37 14.08 31.85
CA ALA A 250 -9.80 15.39 32.12
C ALA A 250 -10.23 15.91 33.49
N ARG A 251 -9.25 16.37 34.27
CA ARG A 251 -9.47 17.02 35.58
C ARG A 251 -9.32 18.52 35.43
N GLU A 252 -10.01 19.26 36.31
CA GLU A 252 -9.85 20.72 36.39
C GLU A 252 -8.38 21.11 36.54
N GLY A 253 -7.96 22.18 35.86
CA GLY A 253 -6.56 22.64 35.82
C GLY A 253 -5.62 21.86 34.90
N THR A 254 -6.10 20.83 34.18
CA THR A 254 -5.25 20.06 33.25
C THR A 254 -5.16 20.71 31.88
N ARG A 255 -3.94 20.95 31.38
CA ARG A 255 -3.70 21.40 29.99
C ARG A 255 -3.65 20.19 29.05
N PHE A 256 -4.52 20.15 28.05
CA PHE A 256 -4.50 19.16 26.98
C PHE A 256 -3.66 19.61 25.79
N SER A 257 -3.35 18.68 24.88
CA SER A 257 -2.42 18.89 23.77
C SER A 257 -2.86 19.95 22.76
N HIS A 258 -4.17 20.17 22.58
CA HIS A 258 -4.71 21.14 21.62
C HIS A 258 -5.03 22.49 22.29
N ALA A 259 -4.64 23.59 21.64
CA ALA A 259 -4.83 24.95 22.17
C ALA A 259 -6.30 25.32 22.35
N GLY A 260 -7.22 24.74 21.57
CA GLY A 260 -8.66 24.97 21.68
C GLY A 260 -9.39 24.11 22.71
N ALA A 261 -8.69 23.26 23.48
CA ALA A 261 -9.27 22.40 24.52
C ALA A 261 -9.47 23.16 25.85
N ILE A 262 -10.09 24.35 25.78
CA ILE A 262 -10.37 25.21 26.94
C ILE A 262 -11.86 25.14 27.28
N ILE A 263 -12.16 24.87 28.56
CA ILE A 263 -13.51 24.85 29.12
C ILE A 263 -13.74 26.18 29.83
N GLU A 264 -14.76 26.93 29.41
CA GLU A 264 -15.12 28.24 29.99
C GLU A 264 -16.59 28.25 30.40
N GLY A 265 -16.88 28.76 31.61
CA GLY A 265 -18.26 28.99 32.07
C GLY A 265 -19.16 27.74 32.08
N GLY A 266 -18.60 26.55 32.28
CA GLY A 266 -19.34 25.27 32.28
C GLY A 266 -19.69 24.70 30.91
N ARG A 267 -19.40 25.42 29.82
CA ARG A 267 -19.59 24.96 28.43
C ARG A 267 -18.32 24.28 27.91
N GLY A 268 -18.51 23.34 26.99
CA GLY A 268 -17.41 22.55 26.45
C GLY A 268 -16.90 21.41 27.35
N THR A 269 -17.58 21.11 28.45
CA THR A 269 -17.27 19.93 29.27
C THR A 269 -17.61 18.64 28.53
N HIS A 270 -16.91 17.54 28.81
CA HIS A 270 -17.22 16.23 28.23
C HIS A 270 -18.70 15.86 28.50
N ALA A 271 -19.13 15.95 29.76
CA ALA A 271 -20.50 15.61 30.16
C ALA A 271 -21.54 16.49 29.46
N GLY A 272 -21.32 17.81 29.38
CA GLY A 272 -22.20 18.74 28.69
C GLY A 272 -22.38 18.40 27.20
N LYS A 273 -21.27 18.13 26.51
CA LYS A 273 -21.29 17.77 25.08
C LYS A 273 -22.00 16.45 24.81
N VAL A 274 -21.67 15.41 25.58
CA VAL A 274 -22.32 14.09 25.46
C VAL A 274 -23.83 14.21 25.70
N LYS A 275 -24.22 14.94 26.75
CA LYS A 275 -25.64 15.18 27.06
C LYS A 275 -26.33 15.91 25.91
N ALA A 276 -25.78 17.04 25.46
CA ALA A 276 -26.38 17.85 24.41
C ALA A 276 -26.59 17.07 23.10
N LEU A 277 -25.60 16.28 22.68
CA LEU A 277 -25.68 15.44 21.48
C LEU A 277 -26.70 14.32 21.62
N ARG A 278 -26.69 13.58 22.74
CA ARG A 278 -27.66 12.50 22.99
C ARG A 278 -29.10 13.03 23.05
N GLU A 279 -29.34 14.16 23.72
CA GLU A 279 -30.65 14.81 23.77
C GLU A 279 -31.12 15.33 22.40
N ALA A 280 -30.19 15.65 21.50
CA ALA A 280 -30.50 16.01 20.12
C ALA A 280 -30.81 14.79 19.22
N GLY A 281 -30.61 13.56 19.71
CA GLY A 281 -30.83 12.33 18.94
C GLY A 281 -29.57 11.78 18.25
N ALA A 282 -28.38 12.31 18.54
CA ALA A 282 -27.13 11.73 18.06
C ALA A 282 -26.75 10.47 18.86
N THR A 283 -26.14 9.50 18.19
CA THR A 283 -25.55 8.32 18.85
C THR A 283 -24.17 8.71 19.37
N VAL A 284 -23.95 8.63 20.69
CA VAL A 284 -22.64 8.94 21.29
C VAL A 284 -22.08 7.72 22.00
N VAL A 285 -20.98 7.17 21.49
CA VAL A 285 -20.30 5.99 22.06
C VAL A 285 -19.40 6.37 23.23
N ASP A 286 -19.20 5.45 24.17
CA ASP A 286 -18.43 5.72 25.39
C ASP A 286 -16.93 5.42 25.20
N ALA A 287 -16.58 4.53 24.28
CA ALA A 287 -15.20 4.25 23.90
C ALA A 287 -15.00 4.41 22.38
N PHE A 288 -13.83 4.94 21.98
CA PHE A 288 -13.51 5.15 20.56
C PHE A 288 -13.58 3.85 19.73
N GLY A 289 -13.19 2.70 20.30
CA GLY A 289 -13.25 1.41 19.63
C GLY A 289 -14.66 0.93 19.29
N GLU A 290 -15.69 1.48 19.92
CA GLU A 290 -17.11 1.16 19.66
C GLU A 290 -17.65 1.95 18.47
N LEU A 291 -16.98 3.04 18.07
CA LEU A 291 -17.44 3.97 17.04
C LEU A 291 -17.72 3.26 15.69
N PRO A 292 -16.84 2.38 15.16
CA PRO A 292 -17.13 1.70 13.89
C PRO A 292 -18.35 0.78 13.97
N GLY A 293 -18.52 0.06 15.08
CA GLY A 293 -19.67 -0.82 15.29
C GLY A 293 -20.99 -0.05 15.34
N ALA A 294 -21.03 1.06 16.07
CA ALA A 294 -22.20 1.93 16.13
C ALA A 294 -22.58 2.49 14.75
N VAL A 295 -21.59 2.87 13.93
CA VAL A 295 -21.84 3.31 12.54
C VAL A 295 -22.42 2.17 11.69
N VAL A 296 -21.89 0.97 11.80
CA VAL A 296 -22.41 -0.20 11.06
C VAL A 296 -23.86 -0.49 11.42
N GLU A 297 -24.22 -0.46 12.71
CA GLU A 297 -25.59 -0.72 13.15
C GLU A 297 -26.57 0.35 12.65
N ILE A 298 -26.24 1.64 12.79
CA ILE A 298 -27.07 2.73 12.24
C ILE A 298 -27.25 2.60 10.73
N LEU A 299 -26.18 2.27 10.00
CA LEU A 299 -26.28 2.07 8.55
C LEU A 299 -27.17 0.86 8.21
N LYS A 300 -27.11 -0.25 8.96
CA LYS A 300 -28.01 -1.40 8.74
C LYS A 300 -29.47 -1.05 9.00
N GLU A 301 -29.77 -0.35 10.10
CA GLU A 301 -31.13 0.09 10.43
C GLU A 301 -31.73 0.97 9.33
N MET A 302 -30.91 1.83 8.72
CA MET A 302 -31.31 2.69 7.60
C MET A 302 -31.27 2.00 6.24
N LYS A 303 -30.83 0.74 6.15
CA LYS A 303 -30.51 0.06 4.88
C LYS A 303 -29.53 0.86 4.01
N GLY A 304 -28.55 1.47 4.66
CA GLY A 304 -27.52 2.32 4.07
C GLY A 304 -26.64 1.58 3.07
N GLN A 305 -26.20 2.30 2.05
CA GLN A 305 -25.34 1.78 0.99
C GLN A 305 -23.86 2.06 1.26
N SER A 306 -23.55 2.69 2.40
CA SER A 306 -22.19 2.99 2.85
C SER A 306 -21.42 1.78 3.40
N LEU A 307 -21.90 0.56 3.20
CA LEU A 307 -21.19 -0.68 3.58
C LEU A 307 -20.51 -1.32 2.36
N MET A 308 -19.33 -1.91 2.56
CA MET A 308 -18.65 -2.75 1.56
C MET A 308 -19.55 -3.93 1.20
N SER A 309 -19.65 -4.22 -0.10
CA SER A 309 -20.33 -5.44 -0.53
C SER A 309 -19.54 -6.67 -0.07
N GLU A 310 -20.21 -7.82 0.05
CA GLU A 310 -19.52 -9.08 0.33
C GLU A 310 -18.50 -9.42 -0.76
N ALA A 311 -18.77 -9.06 -2.02
CA ALA A 311 -17.79 -9.17 -3.10
C ALA A 311 -16.54 -8.31 -2.84
N ASP A 312 -16.70 -7.07 -2.36
CA ASP A 312 -15.58 -6.19 -2.02
C ASP A 312 -14.76 -6.69 -0.83
N LYS A 313 -15.41 -7.31 0.16
CA LYS A 313 -14.73 -7.93 1.31
C LYS A 313 -13.92 -9.16 0.88
N ASN A 314 -14.44 -9.92 -0.08
CA ASN A 314 -13.80 -11.13 -0.61
C ASN A 314 -12.78 -10.87 -1.72
N ALA A 315 -12.72 -9.65 -2.28
CA ALA A 315 -11.80 -9.25 -3.35
C ALA A 315 -10.33 -9.05 -2.89
N VAL A 316 -9.97 -9.52 -1.69
CA VAL A 316 -8.57 -9.55 -1.25
C VAL A 316 -7.83 -10.66 -2.00
N TRP A 317 -6.59 -10.43 -2.40
CA TRP A 317 -5.77 -11.39 -3.14
C TRP A 317 -5.70 -12.72 -2.39
N ASN A 318 -6.25 -13.77 -3.01
CA ASN A 318 -6.13 -15.12 -2.49
C ASN A 318 -4.80 -15.73 -2.96
N THR A 319 -4.10 -16.40 -2.05
CA THR A 319 -2.90 -17.18 -2.37
C THR A 319 -3.04 -18.58 -1.78
N GLY A 320 -2.59 -19.59 -2.53
CA GLY A 320 -2.49 -20.96 -2.04
C GLY A 320 -1.21 -21.24 -1.25
N VAL A 321 -0.30 -20.26 -1.15
CA VAL A 321 1.04 -20.46 -0.58
C VAL A 321 1.10 -20.04 0.89
N THR A 322 0.59 -18.88 1.26
CA THR A 322 0.71 -18.34 2.62
C THR A 322 -0.63 -18.00 3.24
N ARG A 323 -0.73 -18.18 4.56
CA ARG A 323 -1.88 -17.75 5.36
C ARG A 323 -1.37 -17.10 6.65
N ILE A 324 -1.79 -15.86 6.87
CA ILE A 324 -1.41 -15.07 8.05
C ILE A 324 -2.68 -14.79 8.84
N GLU A 325 -2.70 -15.25 10.08
CA GLU A 325 -3.78 -15.08 11.04
C GLU A 325 -3.17 -14.55 12.36
N PRO A 326 -3.97 -13.95 13.26
CA PRO A 326 -3.45 -13.54 14.57
C PRO A 326 -2.75 -14.71 15.27
N ASN A 327 -1.46 -14.53 15.59
CA ASN A 327 -0.57 -15.51 16.22
C ASN A 327 -0.30 -16.79 15.40
N ARG A 328 -0.56 -16.80 14.08
CA ARG A 328 -0.30 -17.96 13.22
C ARG A 328 0.19 -17.53 11.85
N VAL A 329 1.31 -18.11 11.42
CA VAL A 329 1.83 -17.93 10.05
C VAL A 329 2.03 -19.31 9.45
N ALA A 330 1.28 -19.61 8.40
CA ALA A 330 1.33 -20.89 7.74
C ALA A 330 1.80 -20.77 6.28
N VAL A 331 2.55 -21.78 5.84
CA VAL A 331 2.94 -21.98 4.44
C VAL A 331 2.40 -23.33 3.97
N ARG A 332 1.62 -23.34 2.87
CA ARG A 332 0.96 -24.54 2.33
C ARG A 332 0.18 -25.34 3.40
N GLY A 333 -0.40 -24.64 4.37
CA GLY A 333 -1.15 -25.23 5.47
C GLY A 333 -0.32 -25.64 6.71
N TYR A 334 0.99 -25.71 6.60
CA TYR A 334 1.90 -26.01 7.71
C TYR A 334 2.25 -24.75 8.49
N ASP A 335 2.15 -24.80 9.83
CA ASP A 335 2.60 -23.69 10.67
C ASP A 335 4.13 -23.56 10.57
N ILE A 336 4.63 -22.35 10.30
CA ILE A 336 6.07 -22.10 10.24
C ILE A 336 6.75 -22.45 11.56
N ALA A 337 6.10 -22.22 12.70
CA ALA A 337 6.65 -22.56 14.01
C ALA A 337 6.90 -24.07 14.16
N GLU A 338 6.10 -24.92 13.51
CA GLU A 338 6.29 -26.38 13.51
C GLU A 338 7.39 -26.83 12.55
N LEU A 339 7.59 -26.09 11.45
CA LEU A 339 8.63 -26.37 10.47
C LEU A 339 10.03 -26.01 10.98
N MET A 340 10.13 -24.95 11.81
CA MET A 340 11.39 -24.50 12.39
C MET A 340 12.10 -25.62 13.16
N GLY A 341 13.30 -25.97 12.72
CA GLY A 341 14.11 -27.05 13.32
C GLY A 341 13.72 -28.47 12.87
N ARG A 342 12.69 -28.64 12.03
CA ARG A 342 12.28 -29.94 11.48
C ARG A 342 12.49 -30.06 9.96
N ALA A 343 12.19 -29.01 9.21
CA ALA A 343 12.40 -28.97 7.76
C ALA A 343 13.76 -28.33 7.44
N SER A 344 14.52 -28.95 6.53
CA SER A 344 15.69 -28.30 5.92
C SER A 344 15.27 -27.24 4.91
N PHE A 345 16.22 -26.43 4.45
CA PHE A 345 15.94 -25.40 3.45
C PHE A 345 15.42 -26.00 2.14
N GLY A 346 16.04 -27.08 1.64
CA GLY A 346 15.58 -27.82 0.46
C GLY A 346 14.19 -28.43 0.65
N ALA A 347 13.88 -28.97 1.84
CA ALA A 347 12.55 -29.47 2.15
C ALA A 347 11.47 -28.38 2.15
N ALA A 348 11.80 -27.20 2.68
CA ALA A 348 10.89 -26.05 2.67
C ALA A 348 10.65 -25.51 1.24
N VAL A 349 11.69 -25.46 0.41
CA VAL A 349 11.56 -25.10 -1.02
C VAL A 349 10.66 -26.09 -1.74
N TYR A 350 10.87 -27.39 -1.55
CA TYR A 350 10.01 -28.44 -2.11
C TYR A 350 8.55 -28.23 -1.68
N LEU A 351 8.29 -28.09 -0.38
CA LEU A 351 6.95 -27.83 0.16
C LEU A 351 6.27 -26.63 -0.50
N ILE A 352 6.97 -25.50 -0.65
CA ILE A 352 6.38 -24.27 -1.25
C ILE A 352 5.95 -24.54 -2.69
N LEU A 353 6.77 -25.27 -3.45
CA LEU A 353 6.53 -25.54 -4.87
C LEU A 353 5.47 -26.63 -5.09
N THR A 354 5.49 -27.72 -4.32
CA THR A 354 4.64 -28.92 -4.54
C THR A 354 3.41 -28.98 -3.63
N SER A 355 3.37 -28.18 -2.56
CA SER A 355 2.37 -28.21 -1.49
C SER A 355 2.48 -29.37 -0.49
N GLU A 356 3.49 -30.25 -0.63
CA GLU A 356 3.68 -31.40 0.25
C GLU A 356 5.10 -31.44 0.82
N LEU A 357 5.27 -31.89 2.06
CA LEU A 357 6.59 -32.12 2.63
C LEU A 357 7.25 -33.36 1.99
N PRO A 358 8.51 -33.28 1.55
CA PRO A 358 9.19 -34.42 0.96
C PRO A 358 9.56 -35.46 2.02
N PHE A 359 9.72 -36.71 1.59
CA PHE A 359 10.38 -37.73 2.42
C PHE A 359 11.82 -37.32 2.77
N PRO A 360 12.38 -37.76 3.90
CA PRO A 360 13.72 -37.34 4.34
C PRO A 360 14.85 -37.55 3.32
N ALA A 361 14.76 -38.59 2.48
CA ALA A 361 15.76 -38.83 1.44
C ALA A 361 15.64 -37.83 0.28
N VAL A 362 14.41 -37.49 -0.13
CA VAL A 362 14.14 -36.44 -1.11
C VAL A 362 14.54 -35.06 -0.57
N ALA A 363 14.30 -34.77 0.71
CA ALA A 363 14.78 -33.55 1.36
C ALA A 363 16.30 -33.39 1.23
N ARG A 364 17.07 -34.46 1.53
CA ARG A 364 18.54 -34.46 1.37
C ARG A 364 18.96 -34.28 -0.08
N LEU A 365 18.24 -34.89 -1.02
CA LEU A 365 18.49 -34.72 -2.45
C LEU A 365 18.27 -33.26 -2.89
N MET A 366 17.18 -32.64 -2.43
CA MET A 366 16.90 -31.22 -2.70
C MET A 366 17.99 -30.30 -2.13
N ASP A 367 18.45 -30.55 -0.91
CA ASP A 367 19.57 -29.80 -0.33
C ASP A 367 20.86 -29.98 -1.17
N ALA A 368 21.14 -31.20 -1.63
CA ALA A 368 22.31 -31.48 -2.47
C ALA A 368 22.24 -30.78 -3.83
N ILE A 369 21.06 -30.72 -4.46
CA ILE A 369 20.83 -29.95 -5.69
C ILE A 369 21.19 -28.48 -5.46
N LEU A 370 20.65 -27.86 -4.40
CA LEU A 370 20.91 -26.46 -4.08
C LEU A 370 22.40 -26.20 -3.78
N VAL A 371 23.05 -27.08 -3.05
CA VAL A 371 24.49 -26.99 -2.75
C VAL A 371 25.34 -27.13 -4.01
N SER A 372 24.94 -27.99 -4.96
CA SER A 372 25.69 -28.18 -6.21
C SER A 372 25.72 -26.94 -7.11
N SER A 373 24.79 -26.01 -6.90
CA SER A 373 24.61 -24.77 -7.66
C SER A 373 25.04 -23.51 -6.89
N ILE A 374 25.73 -23.65 -5.75
CA ILE A 374 26.05 -22.51 -4.87
C ILE A 374 26.94 -21.45 -5.54
N ASP A 375 27.91 -21.88 -6.35
CA ASP A 375 28.81 -21.01 -7.09
C ASP A 375 29.50 -21.75 -8.24
N HIS A 376 29.88 -21.01 -9.29
CA HIS A 376 30.68 -21.49 -10.42
C HIS A 376 31.80 -20.48 -10.78
N GLY A 377 32.24 -19.69 -9.81
CA GLY A 377 33.32 -18.71 -9.94
C GLY A 377 32.87 -17.36 -10.50
N ALA A 378 33.83 -16.47 -10.74
CA ALA A 378 33.58 -15.07 -11.07
C ALA A 378 33.39 -14.76 -12.57
N THR A 379 33.39 -15.77 -13.44
CA THR A 379 33.27 -15.60 -14.89
C THR A 379 31.85 -15.63 -15.47
N PRO A 380 30.84 -16.29 -14.85
CA PRO A 380 29.48 -16.26 -15.38
C PRO A 380 28.87 -14.85 -15.32
N PRO A 381 27.96 -14.49 -16.25
CA PRO A 381 27.30 -13.18 -16.29
C PRO A 381 26.69 -12.73 -14.95
N SER A 382 26.10 -13.67 -14.19
CA SER A 382 25.50 -13.38 -12.88
C SER A 382 26.51 -13.00 -11.79
N ALA A 383 27.80 -13.31 -11.96
CA ALA A 383 28.85 -12.99 -10.98
C ALA A 383 29.52 -11.63 -11.24
N LEU A 384 29.19 -10.94 -12.33
CA LEU A 384 29.91 -9.74 -12.79
C LEU A 384 29.25 -8.41 -12.38
N ALA A 385 28.13 -8.43 -11.67
CA ALA A 385 27.43 -7.22 -11.23
C ALA A 385 28.19 -6.51 -10.08
N THR A 386 28.73 -5.30 -10.34
CA THR A 386 29.53 -4.53 -9.36
C THR A 386 29.09 -3.06 -9.26
N GLY A 387 29.53 -2.35 -8.22
CA GLY A 387 29.35 -0.89 -8.10
C GLY A 387 28.00 -0.40 -7.55
N ALA A 388 27.12 -1.31 -7.15
CA ALA A 388 25.80 -1.01 -6.58
C ALA A 388 25.66 -1.53 -5.14
N SER A 389 24.56 -1.19 -4.47
CA SER A 389 24.21 -1.81 -3.18
C SER A 389 23.99 -3.32 -3.33
N LEU A 390 24.13 -4.08 -2.24
CA LEU A 390 23.97 -5.54 -2.26
C LEU A 390 22.67 -5.99 -2.95
N SER A 391 21.52 -5.41 -2.58
CA SER A 391 20.23 -5.76 -3.18
C SER A 391 20.17 -5.46 -4.67
N ALA A 392 20.77 -4.34 -5.11
CA ALA A 392 20.80 -3.96 -6.51
C ALA A 392 21.74 -4.86 -7.32
N ALA A 393 22.89 -5.24 -6.75
CA ALA A 393 23.81 -6.19 -7.36
C ALA A 393 23.18 -7.58 -7.51
N VAL A 394 22.49 -8.08 -6.46
CA VAL A 394 21.74 -9.35 -6.52
C VAL A 394 20.62 -9.30 -7.55
N ALA A 395 19.85 -8.22 -7.61
CA ALA A 395 18.79 -8.07 -8.61
C ALA A 395 19.37 -8.07 -10.04
N ALA A 396 20.46 -7.36 -10.29
CA ALA A 396 21.15 -7.35 -11.58
C ALA A 396 21.68 -8.76 -11.95
N ALA A 397 22.24 -9.48 -10.97
CA ALA A 397 22.69 -10.86 -11.16
C ALA A 397 21.53 -11.80 -11.54
N ILE A 398 20.40 -11.74 -10.82
CA ILE A 398 19.21 -12.55 -11.12
C ILE A 398 18.65 -12.23 -12.51
N LEU A 399 18.60 -10.96 -12.89
CA LEU A 399 18.14 -10.52 -14.22
C LEU A 399 19.04 -11.00 -15.36
N SER A 400 20.28 -11.41 -15.09
CA SER A 400 21.16 -12.01 -16.09
C SER A 400 20.81 -13.48 -16.40
N ILE A 401 20.05 -14.15 -15.53
CA ILE A 401 19.63 -15.54 -15.72
C ILE A 401 18.56 -15.60 -16.82
N ASN A 402 18.83 -16.39 -17.85
CA ASN A 402 17.96 -16.57 -19.01
C ASN A 402 18.29 -17.89 -19.73
N ARG A 403 17.66 -18.16 -20.88
CA ARG A 403 17.89 -19.40 -21.65
C ARG A 403 19.37 -19.68 -21.98
N HIS A 404 20.20 -18.65 -22.10
CA HIS A 404 21.63 -18.79 -22.42
C HIS A 404 22.54 -18.83 -21.19
N HIS A 405 22.01 -18.52 -20.00
CA HIS A 405 22.74 -18.51 -18.73
C HIS A 405 21.83 -18.99 -17.60
N GLY A 406 22.03 -20.23 -17.14
CA GLY A 406 21.21 -20.88 -16.10
C GLY A 406 19.97 -21.63 -16.61
N GLY A 407 19.55 -21.43 -17.87
CA GLY A 407 18.38 -22.11 -18.45
C GLY A 407 18.59 -23.59 -18.83
N ALA A 408 19.83 -24.09 -18.81
CA ALA A 408 20.14 -25.44 -19.30
C ALA A 408 19.45 -26.57 -18.53
N ILE A 409 19.16 -26.36 -17.24
CA ILE A 409 18.45 -27.32 -16.37
C ILE A 409 17.03 -27.57 -16.90
N GLU A 410 16.28 -26.50 -17.15
CA GLU A 410 14.89 -26.55 -17.64
C GLU A 410 14.82 -27.13 -19.06
N ASP A 411 15.71 -26.65 -19.95
CA ASP A 411 15.79 -27.16 -21.32
C ASP A 411 16.10 -28.67 -21.35
N CYS A 412 17.02 -29.13 -20.50
CA CYS A 412 17.35 -30.54 -20.39
C CYS A 412 16.14 -31.36 -19.90
N ALA A 413 15.45 -30.91 -18.85
CA ALA A 413 14.26 -31.57 -18.34
C ALA A 413 13.17 -31.73 -19.43
N HIS A 414 12.92 -30.67 -20.21
CA HIS A 414 11.96 -30.72 -21.33
C HIS A 414 12.40 -31.69 -22.44
N GLN A 415 13.67 -31.68 -22.83
CA GLN A 415 14.20 -32.58 -23.84
C GLN A 415 14.15 -34.05 -23.40
N LEU A 416 14.49 -34.33 -22.14
CA LEU A 416 14.39 -35.68 -21.57
C LEU A 416 12.93 -36.15 -21.48
N LYS A 417 12.00 -35.25 -21.13
CA LYS A 417 10.57 -35.55 -21.16
C LYS A 417 10.10 -35.89 -22.57
N ALA A 418 10.53 -35.13 -23.58
CA ALA A 418 10.18 -35.41 -24.97
C ALA A 418 10.66 -36.80 -25.43
N ILE A 419 11.84 -37.23 -24.98
CA ILE A 419 12.35 -38.59 -25.23
C ILE A 419 11.46 -39.65 -24.55
N ALA A 420 11.09 -39.44 -23.28
CA ALA A 420 10.22 -40.35 -22.55
C ALA A 420 8.81 -40.45 -23.17
N ASP A 421 8.24 -39.31 -23.56
CA ASP A 421 6.96 -39.22 -24.26
C ASP A 421 7.03 -39.94 -25.62
N ARG A 422 8.13 -39.78 -26.36
CA ARG A 422 8.36 -40.46 -27.64
C ARG A 422 8.41 -41.97 -27.47
N ALA A 423 9.19 -42.47 -26.51
CA ALA A 423 9.28 -43.90 -26.23
C ALA A 423 7.89 -44.51 -25.96
N THR A 424 7.08 -43.80 -25.18
CA THR A 424 5.70 -44.21 -24.88
C THR A 424 4.81 -44.17 -26.12
N ARG A 425 4.80 -43.04 -26.84
CA ARG A 425 3.95 -42.79 -28.02
C ARG A 425 4.23 -43.77 -29.15
N GLU A 426 5.49 -44.07 -29.40
CA GLU A 426 5.93 -44.93 -30.50
C GLU A 426 6.10 -46.40 -30.07
N SER A 427 5.89 -46.70 -28.77
CA SER A 427 6.07 -48.03 -28.19
C SER A 427 7.46 -48.63 -28.47
N ILE A 428 8.48 -47.77 -28.39
CA ILE A 428 9.90 -48.13 -28.58
C ILE A 428 10.66 -48.04 -27.27
N SER A 429 11.87 -48.62 -27.23
CA SER A 429 12.75 -48.51 -26.06
C SER A 429 13.20 -47.05 -25.83
N ILE A 430 13.55 -46.71 -24.59
CA ILE A 430 14.05 -45.36 -24.27
C ILE A 430 15.39 -45.08 -24.97
N GLU A 431 16.20 -46.11 -25.18
CA GLU A 431 17.44 -46.07 -25.96
C GLU A 431 17.19 -45.73 -27.43
N GLU A 432 16.17 -46.35 -28.03
CA GLU A 432 15.78 -46.07 -29.41
C GLU A 432 15.20 -44.67 -29.55
N ALA A 433 14.31 -44.25 -28.64
CA ALA A 433 13.76 -42.90 -28.63
C ALA A 433 14.85 -41.83 -28.46
N ALA A 434 15.85 -42.05 -27.60
CA ALA A 434 16.99 -41.16 -27.44
C ALA A 434 17.83 -41.08 -28.72
N THR A 435 18.10 -42.23 -29.35
CA THR A 435 18.87 -42.30 -30.60
C THR A 435 18.18 -41.53 -31.72
N GLN A 436 16.87 -41.75 -31.92
CA GLN A 436 16.10 -41.06 -32.95
C GLN A 436 16.01 -39.55 -32.66
N THR A 437 15.79 -39.17 -31.41
CA THR A 437 15.70 -37.74 -31.03
C THR A 437 17.03 -37.02 -31.29
N LEU A 438 18.17 -37.64 -30.96
CA LEU A 438 19.48 -37.07 -31.27
C LEU A 438 19.76 -36.97 -32.77
N ALA A 439 19.22 -37.89 -33.58
CA ALA A 439 19.28 -37.80 -35.04
C ALA A 439 18.50 -36.59 -35.55
N ASP A 440 17.25 -36.41 -35.10
CA ASP A 440 16.40 -35.28 -35.47
C ASP A 440 17.02 -33.93 -35.06
N MET A 441 17.59 -33.86 -33.85
CA MET A 441 18.31 -32.66 -33.37
C MET A 441 19.52 -32.34 -34.25
N ARG A 442 20.22 -33.37 -34.75
CA ARG A 442 21.36 -33.17 -35.65
C ARG A 442 20.94 -32.62 -37.00
N GLU A 443 19.79 -33.04 -37.53
CA GLU A 443 19.25 -32.53 -38.79
C GLU A 443 18.80 -31.08 -38.67
N THR A 444 18.18 -30.71 -37.55
CA THR A 444 17.70 -29.36 -37.26
C THR A 444 18.78 -28.41 -36.74
N GLY A 445 19.96 -28.95 -36.37
CA GLY A 445 21.07 -28.17 -35.81
C GLY A 445 20.91 -27.85 -34.31
N GLU A 446 19.90 -28.41 -33.65
CA GLU A 446 19.70 -28.30 -32.20
C GLU A 446 20.73 -29.13 -31.42
N ARG A 447 20.93 -28.75 -30.15
CA ARG A 447 21.85 -29.44 -29.24
C ARG A 447 21.12 -29.94 -28.01
N MET A 448 21.54 -31.10 -27.52
CA MET A 448 21.09 -31.61 -26.24
C MET A 448 21.64 -30.74 -25.11
N SER A 449 20.73 -30.10 -24.36
CA SER A 449 21.05 -29.31 -23.18
C SER A 449 21.41 -30.21 -22.02
N GLY A 450 22.31 -29.75 -21.14
CA GLY A 450 22.82 -30.55 -20.01
C GLY A 450 23.88 -31.59 -20.37
N PHE A 451 24.35 -31.63 -21.62
CA PHE A 451 25.41 -32.54 -22.08
C PHE A 451 26.61 -31.78 -22.64
N GLY A 452 27.80 -32.24 -22.26
CA GLY A 452 29.09 -31.66 -22.63
C GLY A 452 29.67 -30.74 -21.56
N HIS A 453 30.99 -30.73 -21.47
CA HIS A 453 31.73 -29.91 -20.51
C HIS A 453 33.06 -29.45 -21.11
N ARG A 454 33.46 -28.20 -20.81
CA ARG A 454 34.72 -27.61 -21.32
C ARG A 454 36.01 -28.08 -20.65
N VAL A 455 35.91 -28.82 -19.53
CA VAL A 455 37.01 -29.03 -18.57
C VAL A 455 36.96 -30.46 -18.03
N HIS A 456 35.80 -30.89 -17.55
CA HIS A 456 35.64 -32.22 -16.96
C HIS A 456 35.25 -33.25 -18.02
N THR A 457 35.99 -34.34 -18.09
CA THR A 457 35.56 -35.55 -18.80
C THR A 457 34.57 -36.37 -17.96
N LYS A 458 34.54 -36.13 -16.64
CA LYS A 458 33.55 -36.63 -15.68
C LYS A 458 33.34 -35.57 -14.58
N ASP A 459 32.14 -35.02 -14.46
CA ASP A 459 31.83 -34.04 -13.41
C ASP A 459 31.54 -34.77 -12.07
N PRO A 460 32.31 -34.50 -11.00
CA PRO A 460 32.12 -35.18 -9.70
C PRO A 460 30.76 -34.86 -9.06
N ARG A 461 30.16 -33.70 -9.35
CA ARG A 461 28.85 -33.32 -8.81
C ARG A 461 27.75 -34.22 -9.36
N THR A 462 27.78 -34.49 -10.66
CA THR A 462 26.83 -35.37 -11.33
C THR A 462 26.82 -36.77 -10.71
N ALA A 463 28.00 -37.35 -10.48
CA ALA A 463 28.12 -38.68 -9.86
C ALA A 463 27.47 -38.72 -8.47
N ARG A 464 27.72 -37.70 -7.64
CA ARG A 464 27.16 -37.60 -6.29
C ARG A 464 25.66 -37.36 -6.30
N LEU A 465 25.15 -36.53 -7.21
CA LEU A 465 23.70 -36.28 -7.34
C LEU A 465 22.95 -37.55 -7.75
N PHE A 466 23.47 -38.33 -8.69
CA PHE A 466 22.85 -39.60 -9.07
C PHE A 466 22.90 -40.67 -7.99
N GLU A 467 23.94 -40.68 -7.16
CA GLU A 467 23.99 -41.55 -5.98
C GLU A 467 22.88 -41.20 -4.99
N LEU A 468 22.75 -39.92 -4.62
CA LEU A 468 21.70 -39.44 -3.72
C LEU A 468 20.29 -39.63 -4.30
N ALA A 469 20.12 -39.49 -5.62
CA ALA A 469 18.86 -39.74 -6.29
C ALA A 469 18.44 -41.21 -6.15
N ARG A 470 19.36 -42.16 -6.36
CA ARG A 470 19.10 -43.59 -6.12
C ARG A 470 18.76 -43.88 -4.66
N GLU A 471 19.49 -43.29 -3.71
CA GLU A 471 19.18 -43.42 -2.28
C GLU A 471 17.78 -42.89 -1.93
N ALA A 472 17.32 -41.86 -2.64
CA ALA A 472 15.98 -41.28 -2.49
C ALA A 472 14.88 -42.05 -3.23
N GLY A 473 15.23 -43.10 -3.98
CA GLY A 473 14.28 -43.81 -4.85
C GLY A 473 13.89 -43.04 -6.11
N VAL A 474 14.65 -41.99 -6.45
CA VAL A 474 14.47 -41.16 -7.64
C VAL A 474 15.41 -41.68 -8.73
N ASP A 475 14.90 -42.57 -9.56
CA ASP A 475 15.59 -43.07 -10.75
C ASP A 475 14.55 -43.46 -11.82
N GLY A 476 13.76 -42.47 -12.22
CA GLY A 476 12.59 -42.62 -13.06
C GLY A 476 12.91 -42.65 -14.55
N VAL A 477 11.93 -42.26 -15.35
CA VAL A 477 12.02 -42.35 -16.81
C VAL A 477 12.97 -41.30 -17.39
N HIS A 478 13.06 -40.12 -16.77
CA HIS A 478 13.90 -39.03 -17.26
C HIS A 478 15.37 -39.29 -16.96
N MET A 479 15.71 -39.84 -15.80
CA MET A 479 17.07 -40.29 -15.50
C MET A 479 17.50 -41.47 -16.39
N LYS A 480 16.59 -42.38 -16.75
CA LYS A 480 16.85 -43.42 -17.76
C LYS A 480 17.09 -42.83 -19.15
N ALA A 481 16.28 -41.84 -19.55
CA ALA A 481 16.47 -41.11 -20.80
C ALA A 481 17.85 -40.41 -20.85
N ALA A 482 18.28 -39.80 -19.75
CA ALA A 482 19.59 -39.15 -19.66
C ALA A 482 20.75 -40.13 -19.89
N ARG A 483 20.67 -41.34 -19.30
CA ARG A 483 21.66 -42.41 -19.54
C ARG A 483 21.63 -42.93 -20.97
N ALA A 484 20.44 -43.05 -21.56
CA ALA A 484 20.28 -43.46 -22.96
C ALA A 484 20.89 -42.44 -23.93
N VAL A 485 20.75 -41.14 -23.65
CA VAL A 485 21.39 -40.06 -24.41
C VAL A 485 22.91 -40.14 -24.30
N GLU A 486 23.46 -40.28 -23.09
CA GLU A 486 24.91 -40.41 -22.88
C GLU A 486 25.48 -41.63 -23.63
N LYS A 487 24.80 -42.78 -23.56
CA LYS A 487 25.17 -43.99 -24.30
C LYS A 487 25.16 -43.76 -25.82
N SER A 488 24.13 -43.09 -26.34
CA SER A 488 24.01 -42.77 -27.77
C SER A 488 25.16 -41.90 -28.28
N PHE A 489 25.65 -40.96 -27.45
CA PHE A 489 26.85 -40.17 -27.78
C PHE A 489 28.11 -41.04 -27.85
N VAL A 490 28.29 -41.95 -26.89
CA VAL A 490 29.42 -42.92 -26.88
C VAL A 490 29.39 -43.80 -28.12
N ASP A 491 28.22 -44.35 -28.48
CA ASP A 491 28.03 -45.20 -29.66
C ASP A 491 28.34 -44.43 -30.96
N ALA A 492 28.05 -43.12 -30.99
CA ALA A 492 28.41 -42.21 -32.07
C ALA A 492 29.89 -41.76 -32.05
N LYS A 493 30.74 -42.38 -31.22
CA LYS A 493 32.17 -42.06 -31.01
C LYS A 493 32.42 -40.60 -30.61
N LYS A 494 31.46 -39.98 -29.92
CA LYS A 494 31.59 -38.64 -29.33
C LYS A 494 31.45 -38.74 -27.81
N ALA A 495 32.54 -38.57 -27.07
CA ALA A 495 32.50 -38.60 -25.61
C ALA A 495 31.92 -37.27 -25.07
N VAL A 496 30.60 -37.16 -25.03
CA VAL A 496 29.88 -35.98 -24.51
C VAL A 496 29.22 -36.37 -23.18
N PRO A 497 29.90 -36.14 -22.03
CA PRO A 497 29.37 -36.55 -20.73
C PRO A 497 28.20 -35.65 -20.32
N ILE A 498 27.30 -36.18 -19.49
CA ILE A 498 26.30 -35.34 -18.82
C ILE A 498 26.99 -34.40 -17.82
N ASN A 499 26.56 -33.13 -17.78
CA ASN A 499 27.06 -32.14 -16.82
C ASN A 499 26.10 -32.00 -15.62
N VAL A 500 26.44 -31.12 -14.67
CA VAL A 500 25.62 -30.92 -13.46
C VAL A 500 24.22 -30.42 -13.79
N ASP A 501 24.05 -29.53 -14.77
CA ASP A 501 22.75 -28.99 -15.15
C ASP A 501 21.84 -30.09 -15.72
N GLY A 502 22.41 -30.98 -16.54
CA GLY A 502 21.69 -32.14 -17.05
C GLY A 502 21.30 -33.14 -15.96
N ALA A 503 22.17 -33.35 -14.98
CA ALA A 503 21.87 -34.20 -13.83
C ALA A 503 20.71 -33.63 -12.99
N ILE A 504 20.75 -32.33 -12.69
CA ILE A 504 19.68 -31.64 -11.96
C ILE A 504 18.38 -31.70 -12.76
N GLY A 505 18.42 -31.40 -14.06
CA GLY A 505 17.23 -31.44 -14.93
C GLY A 505 16.58 -32.82 -14.98
N ALA A 506 17.38 -33.88 -15.09
CA ALA A 506 16.87 -35.26 -15.07
C ALA A 506 16.24 -35.63 -13.71
N ILE A 507 16.90 -35.27 -12.61
CA ILE A 507 16.41 -35.56 -11.25
C ILE A 507 15.12 -34.79 -10.96
N LEU A 508 15.08 -33.49 -11.24
CA LEU A 508 13.90 -32.65 -11.01
C LEU A 508 12.70 -33.05 -11.87
N ALA A 509 12.92 -33.65 -13.05
CA ALA A 509 11.85 -34.16 -13.89
C ALA A 509 11.24 -35.48 -13.36
N ASP A 510 12.00 -36.25 -12.57
CA ASP A 510 11.52 -37.48 -11.93
C ASP A 510 10.97 -37.24 -10.50
N LEU A 511 11.27 -36.09 -9.89
CA LEU A 511 10.67 -35.60 -8.64
C LEU A 511 9.31 -34.95 -8.86
#